data_AF-A0A7S3RZZ8-F1
#
_entry.id   AF-A0A7S3RZZ8-F1
#
_cell.length_a   1.000
_cell.length_b   1.000
_cell.length_c   1.000
_cell.angle_alpha   90.00
_cell.angle_beta   90.00
_cell.angle_gamma   90.00
#
_symmetry.space_group_name_H-M   'P 1'
#
loop_
_entity.id
_entity.type
_entity.pdbx_description
1 polymer ?
#
loop_
_entity_poly.entity_id
_entity_poly.type
_entity_poly.pdbx_seq_one_letter_code
_entity_poly.pdbx_strand_id
1 'polypeptide(L)'
;HLPRRSNLAAPHGLLLTRLCASMTALLVSATLPASLLLPLAPRVAPRFTCDMSAVGAKHFLSDLEFLGPCRFVVQGEGAILEAVGAFEELRVSETPKGALATVSVGDSFECHVRLKEVASASFVSKEKPDGKALHIVRLLDKEGGPLLSAILHAGPDGYEDGAVSFFERLREKFGATVDITDDLEGED
;
A
#
# COMPACT_ATOMS: atom_id res chain seq x y z
N HIS A 1 -6.45 6.43 -62.76
CA HIS A 1 -7.90 6.21 -62.95
C HIS A 1 -8.66 6.79 -61.76
N LEU A 2 -9.32 7.93 -61.96
CA LEU A 2 -10.44 8.36 -61.12
C LEU A 2 -11.71 7.66 -61.62
N PRO A 3 -12.75 7.58 -60.79
CA PRO A 3 -13.97 8.26 -61.20
C PRO A 3 -14.54 9.21 -60.14
N ARG A 4 -15.31 10.15 -60.69
CA ARG A 4 -15.94 11.35 -60.14
C ARG A 4 -17.42 11.08 -59.88
N ARG A 5 -17.97 11.83 -58.89
CA ARG A 5 -19.32 12.45 -58.85
C ARG A 5 -20.53 11.50 -58.66
N SER A 6 -21.62 11.84 -57.98
CA SER A 6 -22.10 13.11 -57.41
C SER A 6 -23.44 12.92 -56.66
N ASN A 7 -23.65 13.79 -55.66
CA ASN A 7 -24.85 14.56 -55.31
C ASN A 7 -26.17 13.92 -54.80
N LEU A 8 -26.72 14.66 -53.83
CA LEU A 8 -28.12 14.99 -53.48
C LEU A 8 -28.48 14.50 -52.08
N ALA A 9 -29.20 15.20 -51.21
CA ALA A 9 -29.58 16.59 -51.00
C ALA A 9 -30.32 16.58 -49.64
N ALA A 10 -30.23 17.66 -48.85
CA ALA A 10 -31.08 17.88 -47.67
C ALA A 10 -32.54 18.13 -48.10
N PRO A 11 -33.52 18.09 -47.17
CA PRO A 11 -33.91 19.36 -46.54
C PRO A 11 -34.48 19.31 -45.10
N HIS A 12 -34.27 20.43 -44.40
CA HIS A 12 -35.18 21.24 -43.56
C HIS A 12 -36.31 20.62 -42.70
N GLY A 13 -36.29 20.99 -41.42
CA GLY A 13 -37.44 21.34 -40.55
C GLY A 13 -36.90 21.98 -39.25
N LEU A 14 -36.97 23.31 -39.04
CA LEU A 14 -38.06 24.08 -38.39
C LEU A 14 -38.66 23.38 -37.15
N LEU A 15 -39.02 24.02 -36.03
CA LEU A 15 -38.88 25.34 -35.40
C LEU A 15 -39.72 25.22 -34.10
N LEU A 16 -39.50 26.06 -33.08
CA LEU A 16 -40.37 26.27 -31.90
C LEU A 16 -40.43 25.09 -30.89
N THR A 17 -40.55 25.26 -29.56
CA THR A 17 -41.14 26.34 -28.79
C THR A 17 -40.63 26.27 -27.34
N ARG A 18 -40.60 27.43 -26.70
CA ARG A 18 -40.36 27.67 -25.27
C ARG A 18 -41.28 26.83 -24.38
N LEU A 19 -40.78 26.34 -23.24
CA LEU A 19 -41.58 26.29 -22.02
C LEU A 19 -40.73 26.74 -20.81
N CYS A 20 -41.04 27.94 -20.34
CA CYS A 20 -40.82 28.38 -18.97
C CYS A 20 -41.71 27.52 -18.07
N ALA A 21 -41.12 26.91 -17.04
CA ALA A 21 -41.85 26.51 -15.85
C ALA A 21 -40.99 26.86 -14.64
N SER A 22 -41.20 28.09 -14.16
CA SER A 22 -40.90 28.50 -12.79
C SER A 22 -41.87 27.75 -11.87
N MET A 23 -41.36 26.98 -10.91
CA MET A 23 -42.15 26.58 -9.75
C MET A 23 -41.36 26.87 -8.48
N THR A 24 -41.90 27.84 -7.77
CA THR A 24 -41.49 28.36 -6.49
C THR A 24 -41.94 27.43 -5.36
N ALA A 25 -41.01 27.21 -4.42
CA ALA A 25 -41.17 26.94 -2.99
C ALA A 25 -42.12 25.84 -2.48
N LEU A 26 -41.57 24.92 -1.70
CA LEU A 26 -42.02 24.71 -0.32
C LEU A 26 -40.86 24.16 0.54
N LEU A 27 -40.19 25.06 1.28
CA LEU A 27 -39.26 24.70 2.36
C LEU A 27 -40.09 24.50 3.63
N VAL A 28 -40.36 23.24 3.99
CA VAL A 28 -40.90 22.90 5.30
C VAL A 28 -39.72 22.77 6.27
N SER A 29 -39.46 23.83 7.04
CA SER A 29 -38.58 23.75 8.22
C SER A 29 -39.29 22.96 9.32
N ALA A 30 -38.98 21.68 9.41
CA ALA A 30 -39.28 20.90 10.61
C ALA A 30 -38.15 21.14 11.63
N THR A 31 -38.42 21.99 12.63
CA THR A 31 -37.58 22.15 13.81
C THR A 31 -37.72 20.91 14.69
N LEU A 32 -36.71 20.04 14.71
CA LEU A 32 -36.61 18.96 15.69
C LEU A 32 -36.10 19.52 17.03
N PRO A 33 -36.69 19.11 18.18
CA PRO A 33 -36.26 19.58 19.48
C PRO A 33 -34.88 19.01 19.84
N ALA A 34 -33.97 19.91 20.20
CA ALA A 34 -32.70 19.60 20.81
C ALA A 34 -32.94 19.01 22.20
N SER A 35 -32.77 17.70 22.37
CA SER A 35 -32.69 17.04 23.67
C SER A 35 -31.90 15.74 23.56
N LEU A 36 -30.87 15.64 24.41
CA LEU A 36 -30.08 14.45 24.75
C LEU A 36 -29.00 14.01 23.75
N LEU A 37 -27.97 14.85 23.60
CA LEU A 37 -26.63 14.36 23.26
C LEU A 37 -25.88 14.08 24.58
N LEU A 38 -25.94 12.83 25.04
CA LEU A 38 -24.93 12.33 25.98
C LEU A 38 -23.57 12.31 25.24
N PRO A 39 -22.46 12.65 25.91
CA PRO A 39 -21.14 12.43 25.32
C PRO A 39 -20.92 10.93 25.20
N LEU A 40 -20.90 10.44 23.96
CA LEU A 40 -20.43 9.11 23.65
C LEU A 40 -18.94 9.09 24.00
N ALA A 41 -18.59 8.49 25.14
CA ALA A 41 -17.21 8.26 25.50
C ALA A 41 -16.50 7.56 24.32
N PRO A 42 -15.26 7.94 23.97
CA PRO A 42 -14.53 7.23 22.93
C PRO A 42 -14.42 5.77 23.38
N ARG A 43 -15.07 4.88 22.63
CA ARG A 43 -14.81 3.45 22.72
C ARG A 43 -13.35 3.27 22.34
N VAL A 44 -12.50 3.16 23.36
CA VAL A 44 -11.19 2.54 23.21
C VAL A 44 -11.49 1.14 22.68
N ALA A 45 -11.31 0.97 21.37
CA ALA A 45 -11.40 -0.34 20.77
C ALA A 45 -10.37 -1.22 21.48
N PRO A 46 -10.75 -2.42 21.96
CA PRO A 46 -9.76 -3.35 22.45
C PRO A 46 -8.81 -3.63 21.30
N ARG A 47 -7.54 -3.26 21.46
CA ARG A 47 -6.48 -3.78 20.61
C ARG A 47 -6.50 -5.28 20.84
N PHE A 48 -7.02 -6.02 19.86
CA PHE A 48 -6.83 -7.45 19.77
C PHE A 48 -5.33 -7.67 19.56
N THR A 49 -4.55 -7.69 20.64
CA THR A 49 -3.22 -8.28 20.63
C THR A 49 -3.45 -9.78 20.66
N CYS A 50 -3.64 -10.37 19.49
CA CYS A 50 -3.45 -11.80 19.37
C CYS A 50 -1.94 -11.99 19.56
N ASP A 51 -1.57 -12.47 20.74
CA ASP A 51 -0.21 -12.88 21.09
C ASP A 51 0.19 -14.04 20.16
N MET A 52 0.71 -13.69 19.00
CA MET A 52 1.45 -14.57 18.11
C MET A 52 2.87 -14.04 18.11
N SER A 53 3.63 -14.48 19.13
CA SER A 53 5.08 -14.33 19.33
C SER A 53 5.72 -13.26 18.45
N ALA A 54 6.08 -12.13 19.04
CA ALA A 54 6.85 -11.11 18.36
C ALA A 54 7.98 -11.74 17.54
N VAL A 55 8.02 -11.41 16.25
CA VAL A 55 8.91 -12.05 15.30
C VAL A 55 10.19 -11.26 15.24
N GLY A 56 11.31 -11.97 15.26
CA GLY A 56 12.61 -11.42 14.98
C GLY A 56 12.71 -10.58 13.73
N ALA A 57 13.28 -9.38 13.81
CA ALA A 57 13.48 -8.51 12.65
C ALA A 57 14.29 -9.19 11.55
N LYS A 58 15.35 -9.93 11.91
CA LYS A 58 16.16 -10.66 10.93
C LYS A 58 15.34 -11.80 10.34
N HIS A 59 14.68 -12.59 11.19
CA HIS A 59 13.88 -13.73 10.72
C HIS A 59 12.75 -13.29 9.79
N PHE A 60 12.05 -12.21 10.15
CA PHE A 60 10.98 -11.63 9.34
C PHE A 60 11.50 -11.21 7.96
N LEU A 61 12.62 -10.49 7.89
CA LEU A 61 13.19 -10.07 6.60
C LEU A 61 13.66 -11.26 5.75
N SER A 62 14.22 -12.31 6.37
CA SER A 62 14.59 -13.54 5.66
C SER A 62 13.37 -14.25 5.07
N ASP A 63 12.22 -14.24 5.75
CA ASP A 63 10.98 -14.83 5.23
C ASP A 63 10.43 -14.11 3.99
N LEU A 64 10.91 -12.90 3.67
CA LEU A 64 10.51 -12.15 2.48
C LEU A 64 11.24 -12.58 1.19
N GLU A 65 12.23 -13.48 1.27
CA GLU A 65 13.10 -13.90 0.16
C GLU A 65 12.33 -14.30 -1.10
N PHE A 66 11.22 -15.04 -0.97
CA PHE A 66 10.44 -15.55 -2.11
C PHE A 66 9.33 -14.61 -2.61
N LEU A 67 9.36 -13.33 -2.21
CA LEU A 67 8.48 -12.32 -2.84
C LEU A 67 8.91 -11.99 -4.27
N GLY A 68 10.12 -12.38 -4.67
CA GLY A 68 10.71 -12.00 -5.94
C GLY A 68 11.03 -10.49 -5.99
N PRO A 69 11.11 -9.89 -7.18
CA PRO A 69 11.48 -8.50 -7.33
C PRO A 69 10.39 -7.59 -6.74
N CYS A 70 10.84 -6.62 -5.97
CA CYS A 70 10.04 -5.61 -5.31
C CYS A 70 10.59 -4.23 -5.66
N ARG A 71 9.70 -3.26 -5.87
CA ARG A 71 10.05 -1.85 -5.85
C ARG A 71 10.15 -1.40 -4.40
N PHE A 72 11.38 -1.19 -3.95
CA PHE A 72 11.70 -0.64 -2.65
C PHE A 72 11.56 0.87 -2.70
N VAL A 73 10.75 1.39 -1.79
CA VAL A 73 10.42 2.81 -1.68
C VAL A 73 10.83 3.30 -0.30
N VAL A 74 11.76 4.26 -0.27
CA VAL A 74 12.17 4.96 0.94
C VAL A 74 11.75 6.42 0.79
N GLN A 75 10.97 6.88 1.75
CA GLN A 75 10.46 8.25 1.78
C GLN A 75 11.27 9.08 2.76
N GLY A 76 11.99 10.08 2.26
CA GLY A 76 12.60 11.14 3.07
C GLY A 76 11.67 12.34 3.19
N GLU A 77 12.15 13.38 3.88
CA GLU A 77 11.36 14.59 4.15
C GLU A 77 11.08 15.45 2.89
N GLY A 78 11.95 15.39 1.88
CA GLY A 78 11.83 16.17 0.65
C GLY A 78 11.99 15.39 -0.65
N ALA A 79 12.22 14.08 -0.56
CA ALA A 79 12.43 13.22 -1.72
C ALA A 79 11.95 11.79 -1.43
N ILE A 80 11.56 11.09 -2.50
CA ILE A 80 11.25 9.66 -2.48
C ILE A 80 12.25 8.99 -3.41
N LEU A 81 12.90 7.94 -2.91
CA LEU A 81 13.76 7.10 -3.73
C LEU A 81 13.06 5.76 -3.96
N GLU A 82 13.03 5.34 -5.23
CA GLU A 82 12.49 4.04 -5.62
C GLU A 82 13.54 3.27 -6.41
N ALA A 83 13.71 2.00 -6.08
CA ALA A 83 14.59 1.08 -6.81
C ALA A 83 13.96 -0.31 -6.85
N VAL A 84 14.27 -1.08 -7.89
CA VAL A 84 13.84 -2.49 -7.97
C VAL A 84 14.95 -3.35 -7.37
N GLY A 85 14.60 -4.17 -6.38
CA GLY A 85 15.49 -5.13 -5.73
C GLY A 85 14.72 -6.35 -5.22
N ALA A 86 15.38 -7.28 -4.56
CA ALA A 86 14.76 -8.45 -3.94
C ALA A 86 15.32 -8.65 -2.54
N PHE A 87 14.64 -9.44 -1.71
CA PHE A 87 15.11 -9.82 -0.37
C PHE A 87 16.08 -11.02 -0.39
N GLU A 88 16.57 -11.38 -1.57
CA GLU A 88 17.57 -12.43 -1.78
C GLU A 88 18.93 -12.04 -1.17
N GLU A 89 19.69 -13.06 -0.75
CA GLU A 89 21.04 -12.89 -0.21
C GLU A 89 21.15 -11.86 0.94
N LEU A 90 20.14 -11.81 1.82
CA LEU A 90 20.12 -10.92 2.97
C LEU A 90 21.38 -11.11 3.84
N ARG A 91 22.18 -10.05 3.96
CA ARG A 91 23.38 -10.01 4.82
C ARG A 91 23.09 -9.20 6.07
N VAL A 92 23.55 -9.67 7.22
CA VAL A 92 23.48 -8.91 8.48
C VAL A 92 24.89 -8.62 8.96
N SER A 93 25.15 -7.37 9.30
CA SER A 93 26.42 -6.92 9.89
C SER A 93 26.17 -6.08 11.14
N GLU A 94 26.99 -6.29 12.17
CA GLU A 94 26.98 -5.44 13.36
C GLU A 94 27.64 -4.09 13.11
N THR A 95 27.02 -3.02 13.59
CA THR A 95 27.56 -1.65 13.52
C THR A 95 27.45 -0.97 14.88
N PRO A 96 28.17 0.14 15.14
CA PRO A 96 28.01 0.90 16.38
C PRO A 96 26.57 1.42 16.61
N LYS A 97 25.73 1.44 15.57
CA LYS A 97 24.32 1.85 15.63
C LYS A 97 23.37 0.65 15.74
N GLY A 98 23.86 -0.57 15.91
CA GLY A 98 23.10 -1.83 15.92
C GLY A 98 23.20 -2.60 14.61
N ALA A 99 22.55 -3.76 14.56
CA ALA A 99 22.55 -4.64 13.40
C ALA A 99 21.92 -4.00 12.16
N LEU A 100 22.60 -4.18 11.03
CA LEU A 100 22.21 -3.65 9.73
C LEU A 100 21.97 -4.81 8.77
N ALA A 101 20.72 -4.99 8.36
CA ALA A 101 20.35 -5.90 7.29
C ALA A 101 20.54 -5.23 5.94
N THR A 102 21.13 -5.95 5.00
CA THR A 102 21.56 -5.43 3.71
C THR A 102 21.14 -6.38 2.60
N VAL A 103 20.53 -5.81 1.57
CA VAL A 103 20.22 -6.48 0.30
C VAL A 103 20.81 -5.66 -0.83
N SER A 104 21.33 -6.33 -1.84
CA SER A 104 22.05 -5.68 -2.94
C SER A 104 21.76 -6.36 -4.26
N VAL A 105 21.67 -5.59 -5.34
CA VAL A 105 21.53 -6.11 -6.70
C VAL A 105 22.68 -5.57 -7.55
N GLY A 106 23.67 -6.42 -7.79
CA GLY A 106 24.93 -6.05 -8.43
C GLY A 106 25.60 -4.85 -7.75
N ASP A 107 26.25 -4.00 -8.54
CA ASP A 107 26.95 -2.79 -8.05
C ASP A 107 26.05 -1.53 -8.08
N SER A 108 24.81 -1.66 -8.56
CA SER A 108 23.94 -0.51 -8.86
C SER A 108 22.98 -0.13 -7.73
N PHE A 109 22.73 -1.06 -6.81
CA PHE A 109 21.71 -0.88 -5.79
C PHE A 109 22.09 -1.63 -4.51
N GLU A 110 21.99 -0.93 -3.39
CA GLU A 110 22.10 -1.50 -2.06
C GLU A 110 21.07 -0.83 -1.14
N CYS A 111 20.37 -1.63 -0.36
CA CYS A 111 19.40 -1.17 0.63
C CYS A 111 19.80 -1.69 1.99
N HIS A 112 19.90 -0.76 2.95
CA HIS A 112 20.25 -1.06 4.31
C HIS A 112 19.09 -0.74 5.25
N VAL A 113 18.70 -1.71 6.06
CA VAL A 113 17.64 -1.61 7.07
C VAL A 113 18.28 -1.80 8.44
N ARG A 114 18.12 -0.81 9.33
CA ARG A 114 18.53 -0.96 10.74
C ARG A 114 17.48 -1.79 11.45
N LEU A 115 17.85 -2.99 11.88
CA LEU A 115 16.88 -3.96 12.42
C LEU A 115 16.14 -3.43 13.64
N LYS A 116 16.87 -2.81 14.58
CA LYS A 116 16.31 -2.23 15.81
C LYS A 116 15.26 -1.12 15.60
N GLU A 117 15.22 -0.51 14.42
CA GLU A 117 14.27 0.57 14.12
C GLU A 117 12.95 0.00 13.58
N VAL A 118 12.95 -1.25 13.10
CA VAL A 118 11.74 -1.91 12.58
C VAL A 118 10.92 -2.41 13.76
N ALA A 119 9.83 -1.71 14.08
CA ALA A 119 8.95 -2.04 15.20
C ALA A 119 7.80 -2.95 14.78
N SER A 120 7.34 -2.86 13.54
CA SER A 120 6.29 -3.72 13.00
C SER A 120 6.36 -3.79 11.48
N ALA A 121 5.66 -4.75 10.90
CA ALA A 121 5.41 -4.81 9.47
C ALA A 121 3.93 -4.96 9.17
N SER A 122 3.48 -4.41 8.03
CA SER A 122 2.10 -4.55 7.55
C SER A 122 2.03 -5.01 6.11
N PHE A 123 1.05 -5.86 5.83
CA PHE A 123 0.75 -6.39 4.50
C PHE A 123 -0.48 -5.66 3.96
N VAL A 124 -0.31 -4.91 2.87
CA VAL A 124 -1.34 -4.05 2.28
C VAL A 124 -1.57 -4.42 0.83
N SER A 125 -2.82 -4.75 0.50
CA SER A 125 -3.29 -4.88 -0.89
C SER A 125 -4.10 -3.65 -1.28
N LYS A 126 -3.77 -3.02 -2.41
CA LYS A 126 -4.46 -1.81 -2.91
C LYS A 126 -4.87 -2.00 -4.36
N GLU A 127 -6.16 -2.01 -4.63
CA GLU A 127 -6.68 -2.02 -6.00
C GLU A 127 -6.36 -0.72 -6.72
N LYS A 128 -5.95 -0.84 -7.98
CA LYS A 128 -5.78 0.27 -8.91
C LYS A 128 -7.03 0.45 -9.77
N PRO A 129 -7.22 1.62 -10.38
CA PRO A 129 -8.35 1.88 -11.29
C PRO A 129 -8.41 0.96 -12.51
N ASP A 130 -7.30 0.32 -12.90
CA ASP A 130 -7.22 -0.65 -13.99
C ASP A 130 -7.60 -2.09 -13.56
N GLY A 131 -8.03 -2.29 -12.31
CA GLY A 131 -8.40 -3.58 -11.74
C GLY A 131 -7.22 -4.42 -11.24
N LYS A 132 -5.97 -3.96 -11.39
CA LYS A 132 -4.80 -4.65 -10.86
C LYS A 132 -4.56 -4.28 -9.39
N ALA A 133 -4.24 -5.24 -8.54
CA ALA A 133 -3.85 -4.95 -7.15
C ALA A 133 -2.35 -4.70 -7.02
N LEU A 134 -1.98 -3.70 -6.21
CA LEU A 134 -0.65 -3.61 -5.61
C LEU A 134 -0.61 -4.45 -4.35
N HIS A 135 0.47 -5.16 -4.14
CA HIS A 135 0.76 -5.91 -2.92
C HIS A 135 2.01 -5.31 -2.28
N ILE A 136 1.90 -4.88 -1.02
CA ILE A 136 2.89 -4.04 -0.36
C ILE A 136 3.20 -4.61 1.02
N VAL A 137 4.46 -4.84 1.31
CA VAL A 137 4.97 -5.03 2.67
C VAL A 137 5.55 -3.70 3.14
N ARG A 138 5.10 -3.17 4.27
CA ARG A 138 5.66 -1.96 4.87
C ARG A 138 6.36 -2.29 6.16
N LEU A 139 7.64 -1.93 6.26
CA LEU A 139 8.37 -1.90 7.52
C LEU A 139 8.10 -0.55 8.19
N LEU A 140 7.70 -0.58 9.46
CA LEU A 140 7.26 0.60 10.20
C LEU A 140 8.15 0.84 11.41
N ASP A 141 8.34 2.13 11.75
CA ASP A 141 8.97 2.56 12.99
C ASP A 141 8.01 2.45 14.19
N LYS A 142 8.47 2.86 15.37
CA LYS A 142 7.71 2.79 16.63
C LYS A 142 6.50 3.71 16.64
N GLU A 143 6.53 4.76 15.84
CA GLU A 143 5.46 5.74 15.66
C GLU A 143 4.46 5.31 14.57
N GLY A 144 4.73 4.21 13.87
CA GLY A 144 3.93 3.70 12.76
C GLY A 144 4.24 4.37 11.41
N GLY A 145 5.31 5.16 11.33
CA GLY A 145 5.85 5.76 10.13
C GLY A 145 6.54 4.74 9.23
N PRO A 146 6.49 4.88 7.89
CA PRO A 146 7.10 3.93 6.97
C PRO A 146 8.62 4.12 6.88
N LEU A 147 9.38 3.07 7.23
CA LEU A 147 10.83 3.01 7.02
C LEU A 147 11.17 2.55 5.60
N LEU A 148 10.47 1.51 5.13
CA LEU A 148 10.61 0.92 3.81
C LEU A 148 9.27 0.37 3.37
N SER A 149 8.85 0.68 2.14
CA SER A 149 7.76 -0.05 1.49
C SER A 149 8.34 -0.92 0.37
N ALA A 150 8.13 -2.23 0.47
CA ALA A 150 8.43 -3.19 -0.59
C ALA A 150 7.14 -3.51 -1.33
N ILE A 151 7.01 -2.97 -2.54
CA ILE A 151 5.85 -3.21 -3.41
C ILE A 151 6.24 -4.30 -4.39
N LEU A 152 5.48 -5.40 -4.50
CA LEU A 152 5.77 -6.40 -5.53
C LEU A 152 5.90 -5.75 -6.92
N HIS A 153 6.95 -6.10 -7.65
CA HIS A 153 7.24 -5.53 -8.95
C HIS A 153 6.58 -6.36 -10.04
N ALA A 154 5.64 -5.74 -10.78
CA ALA A 154 5.08 -6.35 -11.98
C ALA A 154 5.89 -5.90 -13.20
N GLY A 155 6.48 -6.87 -13.91
CA GLY A 155 7.08 -6.65 -15.22
C GLY A 155 6.03 -6.57 -16.34
N PRO A 156 6.46 -6.60 -17.61
CA PRO A 156 5.55 -6.58 -18.77
C PRO A 156 4.51 -7.72 -18.74
N ASP A 157 4.93 -8.90 -18.30
CA ASP A 157 4.11 -10.11 -18.26
C ASP A 157 3.33 -10.29 -16.95
N GLY A 158 3.46 -9.35 -16.01
CA GLY A 158 2.81 -9.40 -14.70
C GLY A 158 3.79 -9.61 -13.54
N TYR A 159 3.27 -10.08 -12.41
CA TYR A 159 4.11 -10.52 -11.29
C TYR A 159 4.78 -11.84 -11.63
N GLU A 160 5.94 -12.09 -11.02
CA GLU A 160 6.58 -13.40 -11.10
C GLU A 160 5.66 -14.51 -10.57
N ASP A 161 5.77 -15.70 -11.17
CA ASP A 161 4.95 -16.85 -10.84
C ASP A 161 5.05 -17.19 -9.36
N GLY A 162 3.90 -17.22 -8.69
CA GLY A 162 3.82 -17.54 -7.26
C GLY A 162 4.08 -16.37 -6.31
N ALA A 163 4.59 -15.23 -6.75
CA ALA A 163 4.93 -14.10 -5.89
C ALA A 163 3.73 -13.56 -5.09
N VAL A 164 2.59 -13.35 -5.76
CA VAL A 164 1.33 -12.94 -5.10
C VAL A 164 0.83 -14.01 -4.13
N SER A 165 0.92 -15.28 -4.51
CA SER A 165 0.52 -16.38 -3.63
C SER A 165 1.38 -16.47 -2.37
N PHE A 166 2.69 -16.17 -2.49
CA PHE A 166 3.61 -16.15 -1.36
C PHE A 166 3.34 -14.96 -0.46
N PHE A 167 3.08 -13.77 -1.02
CA PHE A 167 2.63 -12.60 -0.27
C PHE A 167 1.38 -12.90 0.58
N GLU A 168 0.36 -13.52 -0.01
CA GLU A 168 -0.86 -13.86 0.73
C GLU A 168 -0.58 -14.94 1.81
N ARG A 169 0.30 -15.92 1.55
CA ARG A 169 0.72 -16.88 2.58
C ARG A 169 1.45 -16.22 3.75
N LEU A 170 2.32 -15.25 3.50
CA LEU A 170 2.99 -14.48 4.56
C LEU A 170 1.97 -13.66 5.36
N ARG A 171 1.03 -13.00 4.68
CA ARG A 171 -0.07 -12.27 5.32
C ARG A 171 -0.98 -13.18 6.15
N GLU A 172 -1.24 -14.40 5.71
CA GLU A 172 -2.00 -15.40 6.47
C GLU A 172 -1.20 -15.91 7.68
N LYS A 173 0.11 -16.16 7.50
CA LYS A 173 1.04 -16.62 8.56
C LYS A 173 1.16 -15.60 9.69
N PHE A 174 1.39 -14.33 9.33
CA PHE A 174 1.71 -13.27 10.29
C PHE A 174 0.52 -12.38 10.65
N GLY A 175 -0.57 -12.46 9.90
CA GLY A 175 -1.67 -11.50 9.97
C GLY A 175 -1.42 -10.25 9.11
N ALA A 176 -2.40 -9.33 9.13
CA ALA A 176 -2.30 -8.08 8.38
C ALA A 176 -1.21 -7.14 8.92
N THR A 177 -0.87 -7.28 10.20
CA THR A 177 0.19 -6.53 10.87
C THR A 177 0.85 -7.45 11.89
N VAL A 178 2.17 -7.40 11.97
CA VAL A 178 2.99 -8.20 12.88
C VAL A 178 3.94 -7.29 13.64
N ASP A 179 4.01 -7.50 14.94
CA ASP A 179 4.97 -6.82 15.82
C ASP A 179 6.34 -7.49 15.69
N ILE A 180 7.38 -6.66 15.55
CA ILE A 180 8.75 -7.09 15.30
C ILE A 180 9.62 -6.77 16.51
N THR A 181 10.40 -7.75 16.96
CA THR A 181 11.39 -7.60 18.03
C THR A 181 12.81 -7.63 17.48
N ASP A 182 13.73 -7.00 18.21
CA ASP A 182 15.15 -7.17 17.96
C ASP A 182 15.56 -8.60 18.38
N ASP A 183 16.03 -9.40 17.43
CA ASP A 183 16.46 -10.80 17.64
C ASP A 183 17.66 -10.91 18.61
N LEU A 184 18.32 -9.80 18.90
CA LEU A 184 19.62 -9.77 19.56
C LEU A 184 19.56 -9.55 21.08
N GLU A 185 18.37 -9.49 21.68
CA GLU A 185 18.22 -9.35 23.14
C GLU A 185 18.20 -10.70 23.90
N GLY A 186 18.56 -11.83 23.27
CA GLY A 186 18.25 -13.18 23.79
C GLY A 186 19.35 -14.25 23.87
N GLU A 187 20.59 -13.97 23.50
CA GLU A 187 21.69 -14.97 23.61
C GLU A 187 22.88 -14.38 24.40
N ASP A 188 22.78 -14.43 25.73
CA ASP A 188 23.91 -14.32 26.68
C ASP A 188 24.23 -15.71 27.29
#